data_AF-A0A3P7J8H7-F1
#
_entry.id   AF-A0A3P7J8H7-F1
#
_cell.length_a   1.000
_cell.length_b   1.000
_cell.length_c   1.000
_cell.angle_alpha   90.00
_cell.angle_beta   90.00
_cell.angle_gamma   90.00
#
_symmetry.space_group_name_H-M   'P 1'
#
loop_
_entity.id
_entity.type
_entity.pdbx_description
1 polymer ?
#
loop_
_entity_poly.entity_id
_entity_poly.type
_entity_poly.pdbx_seq_one_letter_code
_entity_poly.pdbx_strand_id
1 'polypeptide(L)'
;MVPMSLIRSQLQYLQSSWPLQGTARPTSYQVIVDENEMSSDELQSLMLVLTFHHQISNAPVSLPEPVYQADEWAIRGKDIWKAYTDRHNPVLKSERGAFSDYPIDFEAMTTRLAFWNTKLEGRLSTRS
;
A
#
# COMPACT_ATOMS: atom_id res chain seq x y z
N MET A 1 -11.11 15.02 -31.99
CA MET A 1 -12.05 14.93 -30.85
C MET A 1 -12.56 13.50 -30.84
N VAL A 2 -11.80 12.59 -30.21
CA VAL A 2 -12.06 11.14 -30.26
C VAL A 2 -13.21 10.82 -29.27
N PRO A 3 -14.21 10.02 -29.68
CA PRO A 3 -15.39 9.79 -28.88
C PRO A 3 -15.08 8.91 -27.67
N MET A 4 -15.85 9.16 -26.61
CA MET A 4 -15.96 8.40 -25.37
C MET A 4 -16.51 6.99 -25.64
N SER A 5 -15.72 6.14 -26.32
CA SER A 5 -16.05 4.74 -26.58
C SER A 5 -15.00 3.84 -25.97
N LEU A 6 -15.47 2.93 -25.11
CA LEU A 6 -14.78 1.83 -24.43
C LEU A 6 -14.10 2.19 -23.10
N ILE A 7 -14.89 2.06 -22.03
CA ILE A 7 -14.45 1.31 -20.84
C ILE A 7 -14.20 -0.14 -21.31
N ARG A 8 -13.12 -0.38 -22.06
CA ARG A 8 -12.52 -1.71 -22.13
C ARG A 8 -11.61 -1.75 -20.92
N SER A 9 -12.12 -2.27 -19.81
CA SER A 9 -11.27 -2.74 -18.72
C SER A 9 -10.34 -3.80 -19.31
N GLN A 10 -9.11 -3.41 -19.67
CA GLN A 10 -8.09 -4.35 -20.10
C GLN A 10 -7.66 -5.14 -18.87
N LEU A 11 -8.37 -6.23 -18.60
CA LEU A 11 -8.06 -7.15 -17.52
C LEU A 11 -6.94 -8.07 -17.99
N GLN A 12 -5.81 -8.01 -17.29
CA GLN A 12 -4.64 -8.82 -17.58
C GLN A 12 -4.30 -9.67 -16.36
N TYR A 13 -3.86 -10.89 -16.60
CA TYR A 13 -3.37 -11.77 -15.55
C TYR A 13 -1.87 -11.94 -15.73
N LEU A 14 -1.11 -11.77 -14.65
CA LEU A 14 0.34 -11.94 -14.65
C LEU A 14 0.75 -12.84 -13.48
N GLN A 15 1.67 -13.77 -13.75
CA GLN A 15 2.33 -14.60 -12.77
C GLN A 15 3.82 -14.28 -12.77
N SER A 16 4.24 -13.44 -11.84
CA SER A 16 5.63 -12.98 -11.68
C SER A 16 6.45 -13.87 -10.74
N SER A 17 5.83 -14.42 -9.70
CA SER A 17 6.51 -15.18 -8.66
C SER A 17 6.56 -16.69 -8.94
N TRP A 18 7.61 -17.33 -8.47
CA TRP A 18 7.73 -18.78 -8.46
C TRP A 18 6.96 -19.38 -7.26
N PRO A 19 5.99 -20.30 -7.45
CA PRO A 19 5.31 -20.94 -6.34
C PRO A 19 6.25 -21.91 -5.62
N LEU A 20 6.64 -21.58 -4.38
CA LEU A 20 7.45 -22.47 -3.55
C LEU A 20 6.64 -23.67 -3.03
N GLN A 21 5.35 -23.47 -2.76
CA GLN A 21 4.44 -24.51 -2.27
C GLN A 21 3.05 -24.34 -2.88
N GLY A 22 2.45 -25.44 -3.32
CA GLY A 22 1.10 -25.45 -3.90
C GLY A 22 1.03 -24.83 -5.31
N THR A 23 -0.16 -24.39 -5.70
CA THR A 23 -0.42 -23.78 -7.01
C THR A 23 -0.36 -22.26 -6.91
N ALA A 24 0.41 -21.62 -7.80
CA ALA A 24 0.48 -20.15 -7.88
C ALA A 24 -0.88 -19.55 -8.21
N ARG A 25 -1.18 -18.37 -7.64
CA ARG A 25 -2.40 -17.61 -7.94
C ARG A 25 -2.11 -16.40 -8.83
N PRO A 26 -2.76 -16.36 -10.01
CA PRO A 26 -3.20 -15.19 -10.74
C PRO A 26 -3.11 -13.81 -10.11
N THR A 27 -2.17 -12.91 -10.39
CA THR A 27 -2.43 -11.49 -10.06
C THR A 27 -3.17 -10.87 -11.22
N SER A 28 -4.41 -10.42 -10.98
CA SER A 28 -5.24 -9.74 -11.96
C SER A 28 -5.03 -8.23 -11.87
N TYR A 29 -4.58 -7.62 -12.96
CA TYR A 29 -4.41 -6.18 -13.10
C TYR A 29 -5.51 -5.63 -13.99
N GLN A 30 -6.19 -4.59 -13.50
CA GLN A 30 -7.20 -3.86 -14.26
C GLN A 30 -6.77 -2.41 -14.36
N VAL A 31 -6.61 -1.94 -15.59
CA VAL A 31 -6.39 -0.51 -15.86
C VAL A 31 -7.71 0.22 -15.69
N ILE A 32 -7.73 1.18 -14.76
CA ILE A 32 -8.90 2.03 -14.50
C ILE A 32 -8.80 3.33 -15.31
N VAL A 33 -7.61 3.92 -15.33
CA VAL A 33 -7.28 5.15 -16.05
C VAL A 33 -5.89 4.98 -16.64
N ASP A 34 -5.75 5.34 -17.92
CA ASP A 34 -4.47 5.42 -18.61
C ASP A 34 -4.44 6.71 -19.45
N GLU A 35 -3.58 7.64 -19.03
CA GLU A 35 -3.36 8.93 -19.71
C GLU A 35 -2.12 8.89 -20.63
N ASN A 36 -1.30 7.84 -20.50
CA ASN A 36 -0.05 7.69 -21.25
C ASN A 36 -0.22 6.86 -22.52
N GLU A 37 -1.44 6.40 -22.81
CA GLU A 37 -1.79 5.55 -23.97
C GLU A 37 -0.87 4.33 -24.10
N MET A 38 -0.56 3.68 -22.98
CA MET A 38 0.35 2.54 -22.95
C MET A 38 -0.29 1.32 -23.61
N SER A 39 0.50 0.62 -24.42
CA SER A 39 0.07 -0.67 -24.95
C SER A 39 -0.04 -1.73 -23.84
N SER A 40 -0.84 -2.76 -24.11
CA SER A 40 -0.99 -3.91 -23.22
C SER A 40 0.35 -4.55 -22.84
N ASP A 41 1.28 -4.64 -23.80
CA ASP A 41 2.58 -5.28 -23.62
C ASP A 41 3.52 -4.41 -22.79
N GLU A 42 3.48 -3.09 -22.96
CA GLU A 42 4.24 -2.15 -22.14
C GLU A 42 3.78 -2.17 -20.68
N LEU A 43 2.46 -2.22 -20.44
CA LEU A 43 1.90 -2.34 -19.09
C LEU A 43 2.31 -3.65 -18.42
N GLN A 44 2.25 -4.77 -19.13
CA GLN A 44 2.68 -6.07 -18.59
C GLN A 44 4.18 -6.07 -18.28
N SER A 45 4.99 -5.51 -19.17
CA SER A 45 6.44 -5.39 -18.98
C SER A 45 6.77 -4.53 -17.75
N LEU A 46 6.11 -3.37 -17.62
CA LEU A 46 6.27 -2.48 -16.47
C LEU A 46 5.90 -3.19 -15.16
N MET A 47 4.74 -3.83 -15.10
CA MET A 47 4.29 -4.56 -13.91
C MET A 47 5.25 -5.68 -13.54
N LEU A 48 5.75 -6.42 -14.53
CA LEU A 48 6.74 -7.46 -14.32
C LEU A 48 8.05 -6.89 -13.77
N VAL A 49 8.57 -5.81 -14.35
CA VAL A 49 9.80 -5.14 -13.87
C VAL A 49 9.65 -4.69 -12.43
N LEU A 50 8.51 -4.10 -12.06
CA LEU A 50 8.24 -3.67 -10.68
C LEU A 50 8.24 -4.82 -9.66
N THR A 51 7.95 -6.06 -10.07
CA THR A 51 7.99 -7.23 -9.16
C THR A 51 9.41 -7.68 -8.81
N PHE A 52 10.43 -7.22 -9.52
CA PHE A 52 11.85 -7.51 -9.23
C PHE A 52 12.50 -6.48 -8.30
N HIS A 53 11.79 -5.40 -7.93
CA HIS A 53 12.34 -4.31 -7.13
C HIS A 53 12.32 -4.58 -5.61
N HIS A 54 11.82 -5.74 -5.18
CA HIS A 54 11.72 -6.09 -3.77
C HIS A 54 13.10 -6.33 -3.15
N GLN A 55 13.59 -5.35 -2.38
CA GLN A 55 14.98 -5.31 -1.89
C GLN A 55 15.34 -6.41 -0.88
N ILE A 56 14.34 -7.06 -0.28
CA ILE A 56 14.54 -8.04 0.79
C ILE A 56 14.71 -9.46 0.21
N SER A 57 14.36 -9.69 -1.07
CA SER A 57 14.41 -11.01 -1.70
C SER A 57 15.05 -10.98 -3.08
N ASN A 58 15.91 -11.96 -3.37
CA ASN A 58 16.50 -12.13 -4.70
C ASN A 58 15.54 -12.81 -5.72
N ALA A 59 14.28 -13.01 -5.36
CA ALA A 59 13.27 -13.64 -6.20
C ALA A 59 12.12 -12.65 -6.48
N PRO A 60 11.48 -12.73 -7.65
CA PRO A 60 10.33 -11.89 -7.96
C PRO A 60 9.16 -12.19 -7.04
N VAL A 61 8.52 -11.12 -6.56
CA VAL A 61 7.31 -11.19 -5.73
C VAL A 61 6.04 -11.26 -6.60
N SER A 62 4.93 -11.69 -6.02
CA SER A 62 3.65 -11.88 -6.76
C SER A 62 2.93 -10.56 -7.07
N LEU A 63 3.26 -9.49 -6.35
CA LEU A 63 2.70 -8.14 -6.48
C LEU A 63 3.81 -7.14 -6.82
N PRO A 64 3.52 -6.02 -7.49
CA PRO A 64 4.51 -4.99 -7.76
C PRO A 64 4.99 -4.35 -6.46
N GLU A 65 6.27 -3.98 -6.39
CA GLU A 65 6.89 -3.45 -5.17
C GLU A 65 6.11 -2.30 -4.50
N PRO A 66 5.57 -1.29 -5.23
CA PRO A 66 4.80 -0.22 -4.59
C PRO A 66 3.55 -0.72 -3.86
N VAL A 67 2.90 -1.77 -4.38
CA VAL A 67 1.71 -2.37 -3.77
C VAL A 67 2.09 -3.15 -2.52
N TYR A 68 3.20 -3.89 -2.59
CA TYR A 68 3.73 -4.64 -1.45
C TYR A 68 4.10 -3.71 -0.29
N GLN A 69 4.82 -2.62 -0.58
CA GLN A 69 5.21 -1.63 0.44
C GLN A 69 4.01 -0.93 1.08
N ALA A 70 2.97 -0.62 0.28
CA ALA A 70 1.74 -0.05 0.82
C ALA A 70 1.06 -0.98 1.83
N ASP A 71 1.06 -2.30 1.58
CA ASP A 71 0.51 -3.28 2.51
C ASP A 71 1.34 -3.38 3.80
N GLU A 72 2.67 -3.43 3.70
CA GLU A 72 3.57 -3.41 4.87
C GLU A 72 3.37 -2.15 5.73
N TRP A 73 3.17 -0.98 5.10
CA TRP A 73 2.86 0.26 5.82
C TRP A 73 1.48 0.21 6.48
N ALA A 74 0.49 -0.40 5.84
CA ALA A 74 -0.84 -0.57 6.41
C ALA A 74 -0.82 -1.53 7.61
N ILE A 75 -0.10 -2.64 7.53
CA ILE A 75 0.13 -3.59 8.63
C ILE A 75 0.80 -2.87 9.80
N ARG A 76 1.87 -2.12 9.53
CA ARG A 76 2.57 -1.33 10.55
C ARG A 76 1.66 -0.28 11.19
N GLY A 77 0.86 0.43 10.39
CA GLY A 77 -0.11 1.41 10.88
C GLY A 77 -1.15 0.79 11.81
N LYS A 78 -1.69 -0.37 11.43
CA LYS A 78 -2.60 -1.17 12.26
C LYS A 78 -1.96 -1.58 13.58
N ASP A 79 -0.71 -2.02 13.57
CA ASP A 79 -0.03 -2.48 14.79
C ASP A 79 0.30 -1.31 15.72
N ILE A 80 0.70 -0.16 15.17
CA ILE A 80 0.86 1.09 15.94
C ILE A 80 -0.47 1.51 16.56
N TRP A 81 -1.57 1.42 15.81
CA TRP A 81 -2.91 1.73 16.32
C TRP A 81 -3.32 0.81 17.45
N LYS A 82 -3.15 -0.51 17.30
CA LYS A 82 -3.45 -1.49 18.36
C LYS A 82 -2.66 -1.21 19.63
N ALA A 83 -1.35 -1.02 19.51
CA ALA A 83 -0.50 -0.69 20.65
C ALA A 83 -0.89 0.64 21.32
N TYR A 84 -1.40 1.60 20.54
CA TYR A 84 -1.93 2.85 21.07
C TYR A 84 -3.24 2.63 21.85
N THR A 85 -4.20 1.91 21.29
CA THR A 85 -5.49 1.64 21.95
C THR A 85 -5.34 0.79 23.22
N ASP A 86 -4.32 -0.07 23.29
CA ASP A 86 -4.05 -0.87 24.48
C ASP A 86 -3.48 -0.03 25.64
N ARG A 87 -2.78 1.06 25.34
CA ARG A 87 -2.08 1.91 26.32
C ARG A 87 -2.80 3.20 26.65
N HIS A 88 -3.67 3.67 25.75
CA HIS A 88 -4.29 4.98 25.79
C HIS A 88 -5.74 4.93 25.32
N ASN A 89 -6.52 5.92 25.74
CA ASN A 89 -7.86 6.08 25.20
C ASN A 89 -7.82 6.42 23.70
N PRO A 90 -8.72 5.84 22.89
CA PRO A 90 -8.81 6.12 21.47
C PRO A 90 -9.03 7.62 21.25
N VAL A 91 -8.38 8.16 20.21
CA VAL A 91 -8.53 9.57 19.84
C VAL A 91 -9.88 9.71 19.14
N LEU A 92 -10.84 10.32 19.84
CA LEU A 92 -12.19 10.51 19.34
C LEU A 92 -12.35 11.89 18.70
N LYS A 93 -13.08 11.96 17.59
CA LYS A 93 -13.49 13.21 16.96
C LYS A 93 -14.50 13.94 17.85
N SER A 94 -14.34 15.25 18.03
CA SER A 94 -15.28 16.08 18.81
C SER A 94 -16.66 16.20 18.15
N GLU A 95 -16.75 16.04 16.83
CA GLU A 95 -17.97 16.19 16.03
C GLU A 95 -18.22 14.98 15.11
N ARG A 96 -19.41 14.36 15.18
CA ARG A 96 -19.78 13.25 14.28
C ARG A 96 -19.89 13.74 12.84
N GLY A 97 -18.96 13.33 11.99
CA GLY A 97 -19.10 13.47 10.54
C GLY A 97 -20.17 12.53 9.99
N ALA A 98 -20.74 12.85 8.83
CA ALA A 98 -21.90 12.15 8.26
C ALA A 98 -21.66 10.67 7.84
N PHE A 99 -20.41 10.18 7.87
CA PHE A 99 -20.05 8.90 7.24
C PHE A 99 -19.05 8.02 8.02
N SER A 100 -19.05 8.00 9.36
CA SER A 100 -18.29 6.97 10.08
C SER A 100 -19.04 6.38 11.28
N ASP A 101 -19.15 5.06 11.28
CA ASP A 101 -19.73 4.27 12.37
C ASP A 101 -18.75 4.03 13.55
N TYR A 102 -17.61 4.72 13.56
CA TYR A 102 -16.80 4.96 14.77
C TYR A 102 -16.20 6.38 14.71
N PRO A 103 -16.16 7.12 15.83
CA PRO A 103 -15.76 8.53 15.86
C PRO A 103 -14.23 8.68 15.96
N ILE A 104 -13.44 8.04 15.10
CA ILE A 104 -11.97 8.15 15.16
C ILE A 104 -11.52 9.41 14.41
N ASP A 105 -10.70 10.25 15.06
CA ASP A 105 -10.06 11.40 14.42
C ASP A 105 -8.75 10.99 13.74
N PHE A 106 -8.78 10.81 12.41
CA PHE A 106 -7.63 10.39 11.61
C PHE A 106 -6.49 11.42 11.57
N GLU A 107 -6.81 12.71 11.66
CA GLU A 107 -5.80 13.78 11.60
C GLU A 107 -5.00 13.83 12.90
N ALA A 108 -5.72 13.78 14.03
CA ALA A 108 -5.09 13.67 15.34
C ALA A 108 -4.34 12.34 15.51
N MET A 109 -4.88 11.25 14.97
CA MET A 109 -4.20 9.94 14.93
C MET A 109 -2.88 10.03 14.14
N THR A 110 -2.90 10.59 12.94
CA THR A 110 -1.71 10.70 12.08
C THR A 110 -0.64 11.59 12.75
N THR A 111 -1.04 12.74 13.29
CA THR A 111 -0.11 13.65 13.98
C THR A 111 0.59 12.99 15.17
N ARG A 112 -0.13 12.15 15.91
CA ARG A 112 0.36 11.52 17.14
C ARG A 112 1.13 10.22 16.89
N LEU A 113 0.72 9.42 15.90
CA LEU A 113 1.29 8.09 15.61
C LEU A 113 2.36 8.10 14.52
N ALA A 114 2.34 9.06 13.60
CA ALA A 114 3.32 9.13 12.51
C ALA A 114 4.68 9.68 12.95
N PHE A 115 4.85 10.09 14.22
CA PHE A 115 6.08 10.68 14.78
C PHE A 115 6.61 11.90 14.01
N TRP A 116 5.83 12.46 13.08
CA TRP A 116 6.25 13.47 12.09
C TRP A 116 6.84 14.74 12.72
N ASN A 117 6.25 15.18 13.84
CA ASN A 117 6.66 16.38 14.58
C ASN A 117 7.39 16.05 15.89
N THR A 118 7.85 14.81 16.08
CA THR A 118 8.63 14.46 17.25
C THR A 118 10.10 14.80 17.02
N LYS A 119 10.71 15.55 17.95
CA LYS A 119 12.15 15.81 17.90
C LYS A 119 12.90 14.48 17.99
N LEU A 120 13.88 14.27 17.11
CA LEU A 120 14.78 13.09 17.11
C LEU A 120 15.75 13.05 18.31
N GLU A 121 15.51 13.83 19.36
CA GLU A 121 16.40 13.97 20.51
C GLU A 121 16.45 12.65 21.30
N GLY A 122 17.60 11.95 21.24
CA GLY A 122 17.93 10.84 22.15
C GLY A 122 18.30 9.49 21.54
N ARG A 123 18.37 9.32 20.20
CA ARG A 123 18.77 8.03 19.57
C ARG A 123 20.21 7.96 19.03
N LEU A 124 21.07 8.89 19.44
CA LEU A 124 22.52 8.81 19.25
C LEU A 124 23.21 8.79 20.63
N SER A 125 23.42 7.58 21.16
CA SER A 125 24.23 7.19 22.34
C SER A 125 23.48 6.03 22.99
N THR A 126 23.89 4.75 22.95
CA THR A 126 25.21 4.19 23.21
C THR A 126 25.39 2.89 22.41
N ARG A 127 26.38 2.82 21.54
CA ARG A 127 27.08 1.55 21.26
C ARG A 127 28.55 1.82 21.56
N SER A 128 28.95 1.48 22.78
CA SER A 128 30.33 1.16 23.16
C SER A 128 30.68 -0.22 22.63
#